data_AF-A0A936CSN4-F1
#
_entry.id   AF-A0A936CSN4-F1
#
_cell.length_a   1.000
_cell.length_b   1.000
_cell.length_c   1.000
_cell.angle_alpha   90.00
_cell.angle_beta   90.00
_cell.angle_gamma   90.00
#
_symmetry.space_group_name_H-M   'P 1'
#
loop_
_entity.id
_entity.type
_entity.pdbx_description
1 polymer ?
#
loop_
_entity_poly.entity_id
_entity_poly.type
_entity_poly.pdbx_seq_one_letter_code
_entity_poly.pdbx_strand_id
1 'polypeptide(L)'
;MSKRLRQKGTTYVGKRRTRVAVDRGRRKQGQKAVERMREWHRKGTKTSPHGIAWLGHCAHSVAAAHGRSASGWNAVDGWFRTPAKYRHSGKNAKNAPRGALQFWSGGSQGYGHVTVANGRGKSWGVDLPASGKIGMVPTDEVAARWGLRYLGWIWADEVADW
;
A
#
# COMPACT_ATOMS: atom_id res chain seq x y z
N MET A 1 -6.14 -36.61 13.51
CA MET A 1 -6.42 -35.61 12.45
C MET A 1 -5.31 -34.55 12.45
N SER A 2 -4.47 -34.54 11.43
CA SER A 2 -3.30 -33.66 11.37
C SER A 2 -3.73 -32.19 11.23
N LYS A 3 -3.43 -31.37 12.25
CA LYS A 3 -3.47 -29.90 12.13
C LYS A 3 -2.46 -29.52 11.05
N ARG A 4 -2.89 -29.46 9.78
CA ARG A 4 -2.14 -28.76 8.72
C ARG A 4 -1.96 -27.33 9.22
N LEU A 5 -0.79 -27.05 9.80
CA LEU A 5 -0.35 -25.71 10.14
C LEU A 5 -0.61 -24.85 8.91
N ARG A 6 -1.58 -23.92 9.03
CA ARG A 6 -1.89 -22.94 7.96
C ARG A 6 -0.55 -22.32 7.58
N GLN A 7 -0.01 -22.64 6.40
CA GLN A 7 1.26 -22.10 5.97
C GLN A 7 1.16 -20.57 6.07
N LYS A 8 2.13 -19.96 6.76
CA LYS A 8 2.12 -18.51 6.97
C LYS A 8 2.22 -17.83 5.59
N GLY A 9 1.23 -17.03 5.20
CA GLY A 9 1.23 -16.32 3.90
C GLY A 9 2.35 -15.27 3.76
N THR A 10 3.12 -15.03 4.82
CA THR A 10 4.23 -14.07 4.86
C THR A 10 5.46 -14.66 5.55
N THR A 11 6.64 -14.25 5.13
CA THR A 11 7.93 -14.58 5.76
C THR A 11 8.77 -13.33 5.97
N TYR A 12 9.87 -13.43 6.72
CA TYR A 12 10.84 -12.36 6.92
C TYR A 12 12.10 -12.62 6.09
N VAL A 13 12.64 -11.58 5.45
CA VAL A 13 13.87 -11.66 4.64
C VAL A 13 14.88 -10.59 4.99
N GLY A 14 16.16 -10.92 4.78
CA GLY A 14 17.31 -10.04 4.96
C GLY A 14 17.63 -9.70 6.42
N LYS A 15 18.81 -9.13 6.65
CA LYS A 15 19.29 -8.72 8.00
C LYS A 15 18.31 -7.81 8.73
N ARG A 16 17.61 -6.94 8.00
CA ARG A 16 16.61 -6.00 8.54
C ARG A 16 15.20 -6.60 8.71
N ARG A 17 15.06 -7.94 8.65
CA ARG A 17 13.81 -8.70 8.85
C ARG A 17 12.60 -8.02 8.19
N THR A 18 12.62 -7.86 6.88
CA THR A 18 11.48 -7.28 6.15
C THR A 18 10.42 -8.35 5.93
N ARG A 19 9.17 -8.09 6.33
CA ARG A 19 8.04 -8.97 6.05
C ARG A 19 7.67 -8.91 4.56
N VAL A 20 7.56 -10.06 3.91
CA VAL A 20 7.25 -10.23 2.48
C VAL A 20 6.30 -11.40 2.27
N ALA A 21 5.68 -11.51 1.09
CA ALA A 21 4.89 -12.68 0.71
C ALA A 21 5.75 -13.96 0.68
N VAL A 22 5.19 -15.10 1.07
CA VAL A 22 5.80 -16.42 0.78
C VAL A 22 5.71 -16.72 -0.70
N ASP A 23 4.57 -16.40 -1.32
CA ASP A 23 4.39 -16.50 -2.76
C ASP A 23 5.45 -15.65 -3.51
N ARG A 24 6.13 -16.29 -4.46
CA ARG A 24 7.25 -15.68 -5.20
C ARG A 24 6.76 -14.62 -6.19
N GLY A 25 5.61 -14.85 -6.83
CA GLY A 25 5.03 -13.92 -7.80
C GLY A 25 4.66 -12.60 -7.14
N ARG A 26 3.87 -12.67 -6.07
CA ARG A 26 3.46 -11.55 -5.22
C ARG A 26 4.66 -10.83 -4.63
N ARG A 27 5.68 -11.55 -4.15
CA ARG A 27 6.93 -10.94 -3.67
C ARG A 27 7.63 -10.14 -4.77
N LYS A 28 7.73 -10.69 -5.98
CA LYS A 28 8.35 -10.02 -7.14
C LYS A 28 7.58 -8.77 -7.52
N GLN A 29 6.25 -8.84 -7.61
CA GLN A 29 5.41 -7.68 -7.93
C GLN A 29 5.47 -6.61 -6.85
N GLY A 30 5.41 -7.00 -5.58
CA GLY A 30 5.54 -6.09 -4.46
C GLY A 30 6.89 -5.37 -4.40
N GLN A 31 7.98 -6.05 -4.75
CA GLN A 31 9.31 -5.46 -4.85
C GLN A 31 9.37 -4.43 -5.99
N LYS A 32 8.83 -4.77 -7.18
CA LYS A 32 8.77 -3.83 -8.32
C LYS A 32 7.96 -2.57 -8.00
N ALA A 33 6.84 -2.69 -7.29
CA ALA A 33 6.03 -1.55 -6.89
C ALA A 33 6.81 -0.58 -5.98
N VAL A 34 7.54 -1.12 -5.01
CA VAL A 34 8.40 -0.31 -4.13
C VAL A 34 9.56 0.33 -4.89
N GLU A 35 10.15 -0.37 -5.87
CA GLU A 35 11.23 0.17 -6.71
C GLU A 35 10.75 1.33 -7.56
N ARG A 36 9.58 1.22 -8.18
CA ARG A 36 8.96 2.32 -8.94
C ARG A 36 8.69 3.55 -8.07
N MET A 37 8.07 3.35 -6.90
CA MET A 37 7.83 4.45 -5.95
C MET A 37 9.14 5.13 -5.54
N ARG A 38 10.18 4.36 -5.23
CA ARG A 38 11.50 4.90 -4.89
C ARG A 38 12.12 5.68 -6.05
N GLU A 39 11.98 5.17 -7.26
CA GLU A 39 12.49 5.83 -8.46
C GLU A 39 11.81 7.17 -8.68
N TRP A 40 10.48 7.23 -8.62
CA TRP A 40 9.70 8.47 -8.76
C TRP A 40 10.03 9.49 -7.68
N HIS A 41 10.21 9.02 -6.44
CA HIS A 41 10.70 9.85 -5.34
C HIS A 41 12.07 10.45 -5.63
N ARG A 42 13.04 9.62 -6.04
CA ARG A 42 14.41 10.07 -6.37
C ARG A 42 14.42 11.09 -7.51
N LYS A 43 13.56 10.88 -8.51
CA LYS A 43 13.39 11.80 -9.65
C LYS A 43 12.57 13.05 -9.30
N GLY A 44 11.92 13.10 -8.14
CA GLY A 44 11.07 14.21 -7.73
C GLY A 44 9.88 14.44 -8.66
N THR A 45 9.35 13.38 -9.29
CA THR A 45 8.26 13.54 -10.27
C THR A 45 7.01 14.10 -9.60
N LYS A 46 6.24 14.90 -10.36
CA LYS A 46 4.93 15.44 -9.96
C LYS A 46 3.76 14.75 -10.66
N THR A 47 4.06 13.93 -11.67
CA THR A 47 3.10 13.21 -12.50
C THR A 47 3.51 11.75 -12.66
N SER A 48 2.52 10.91 -12.97
CA SER A 48 2.68 9.51 -13.28
C SER A 48 3.22 9.27 -14.68
N PRO A 49 3.71 8.06 -14.98
CA PRO A 49 4.00 7.65 -16.36
C PRO A 49 2.81 7.74 -17.32
N HIS A 50 1.59 7.91 -16.80
CA HIS A 50 0.34 8.09 -17.55
C HIS A 50 -0.10 9.57 -17.62
N GLY A 51 0.75 10.52 -17.23
CA GLY A 51 0.45 11.96 -17.31
C GLY A 51 -0.46 12.51 -16.22
N ILE A 52 -0.89 11.69 -15.26
CA ILE A 52 -1.78 12.11 -14.17
C ILE A 52 -0.95 12.71 -13.02
N ALA A 53 -1.36 13.85 -12.49
CA ALA A 53 -0.71 14.47 -11.33
C ALA A 53 -0.73 13.53 -10.11
N TRP A 54 0.28 13.61 -9.25
CA TRP A 54 0.29 12.87 -8.00
C TRP A 54 -0.63 13.46 -6.93
N LEU A 55 -0.81 14.78 -6.96
CA LEU A 55 -1.57 15.52 -5.97
C LEU A 55 -2.98 14.96 -5.82
N GLY A 56 -3.31 14.44 -4.64
CA GLY A 56 -4.63 13.87 -4.34
C GLY A 56 -4.91 12.51 -4.99
N HIS A 57 -4.02 11.99 -5.84
CA HIS A 57 -4.25 10.78 -6.64
C HIS A 57 -3.57 9.55 -6.02
N CYS A 58 -3.84 9.29 -4.73
CA CYS A 58 -3.23 8.17 -4.01
C CYS A 58 -3.55 6.79 -4.59
N ALA A 59 -4.82 6.54 -4.95
CA ALA A 59 -5.24 5.27 -5.53
C ALA A 59 -4.61 5.01 -6.91
N HIS A 60 -4.48 6.06 -7.73
CA HIS A 60 -3.74 6.00 -8.99
C HIS A 60 -2.26 5.69 -8.77
N SER A 61 -1.62 6.33 -7.79
CA SER A 61 -0.19 6.12 -7.52
C SER A 61 0.14 4.66 -7.20
N VAL A 62 -0.71 4.00 -6.40
CA VAL A 62 -0.51 2.59 -6.07
C VAL A 62 -0.82 1.67 -7.25
N ALA A 63 -1.84 1.98 -8.05
CA ALA A 63 -2.14 1.26 -9.29
C ALA A 63 -0.96 1.32 -10.27
N ALA A 64 -0.44 2.52 -10.53
CA ALA A 64 0.73 2.75 -11.38
C ALA A 64 1.96 1.99 -10.85
N ALA A 65 2.21 2.01 -9.54
CA ALA A 65 3.33 1.27 -8.95
C ALA A 65 3.18 -0.25 -9.19
N HIS A 66 1.95 -0.77 -9.16
CA HIS A 66 1.66 -2.15 -9.49
C HIS A 66 1.53 -2.43 -11.00
N GLY A 67 1.80 -1.45 -11.87
CA GLY A 67 1.84 -1.62 -13.33
C GLY A 67 0.48 -1.47 -14.02
N ARG A 68 -0.47 -0.78 -13.38
CA ARG A 68 -1.82 -0.53 -13.90
C ARG A 68 -2.01 0.96 -14.22
N SER A 69 -2.86 1.27 -15.18
CA SER A 69 -3.18 2.65 -15.54
C SER A 69 -4.15 3.34 -14.59
N ALA A 70 -4.97 2.58 -13.85
CA ALA A 70 -5.93 3.08 -12.88
C ALA A 70 -6.25 2.02 -11.82
N SER A 71 -6.76 2.45 -10.66
CA SER A 71 -7.30 1.58 -9.60
C SER A 71 -8.78 1.24 -9.80
N GLY A 72 -9.56 2.13 -10.44
CA GLY A 72 -11.02 2.00 -10.51
C GLY A 72 -11.77 2.36 -9.22
N TRP A 73 -11.05 2.79 -8.17
CA TRP A 73 -11.62 3.10 -6.85
C TRP A 73 -10.82 4.18 -6.11
N ASN A 74 -11.44 4.81 -5.10
CA ASN A 74 -10.75 5.53 -4.03
C ASN A 74 -10.39 4.59 -2.86
N ALA A 75 -9.60 5.04 -1.88
CA ALA A 75 -9.06 4.15 -0.85
C ALA A 75 -10.15 3.49 0.03
N VAL A 76 -11.19 4.24 0.39
CA VAL A 76 -12.32 3.71 1.17
C VAL A 76 -13.08 2.65 0.35
N ASP A 77 -13.40 2.93 -0.91
CA ASP A 77 -14.01 1.97 -1.83
C ASP A 77 -13.19 0.70 -1.99
N GLY A 78 -11.88 0.83 -2.29
CA GLY A 78 -10.98 -0.31 -2.45
C GLY A 78 -10.96 -1.21 -1.21
N TRP A 79 -10.98 -0.62 -0.01
CA TRP A 79 -11.09 -1.38 1.23
C TRP A 79 -12.47 -2.03 1.40
N PHE A 80 -13.55 -1.25 1.36
CA PHE A 80 -14.88 -1.72 1.75
C PHE A 80 -15.60 -2.57 0.69
N ARG A 81 -15.15 -2.57 -0.57
CA ARG A 81 -15.60 -3.51 -1.60
C ARG A 81 -14.87 -4.85 -1.54
N THR A 82 -13.60 -4.87 -1.11
CA THR A 82 -12.82 -6.11 -1.00
C THR A 82 -13.41 -7.05 0.06
N PRO A 83 -13.68 -8.34 -0.18
CA PRO A 83 -14.22 -9.23 0.85
C PRO A 83 -13.39 -9.25 2.15
N ALA A 84 -14.06 -9.26 3.31
CA ALA A 84 -13.41 -9.16 4.62
C ALA A 84 -12.32 -10.21 4.87
N LYS A 85 -12.42 -11.40 4.25
CA LYS A 85 -11.42 -12.47 4.33
C LYS A 85 -10.03 -12.08 3.79
N TYR A 86 -9.95 -11.08 2.92
CA TYR A 86 -8.69 -10.54 2.38
C TYR A 86 -8.19 -9.29 3.12
N ARG A 87 -9.04 -8.70 3.98
CA ARG A 87 -8.70 -7.50 4.75
C ARG A 87 -7.91 -7.87 5.98
N HIS A 88 -6.61 -7.56 5.98
CA HIS A 88 -5.77 -7.74 7.15
C HIS A 88 -5.86 -6.49 8.05
N SER A 89 -6.73 -6.57 9.06
CA SER A 89 -7.06 -5.47 9.98
C SER A 89 -6.65 -5.78 11.43
N GLY A 90 -6.92 -4.83 12.34
CA GLY A 90 -6.67 -4.97 13.78
C GLY A 90 -5.23 -4.67 14.21
N LYS A 91 -4.92 -4.98 15.47
CA LYS A 91 -3.66 -4.59 16.15
C LYS A 91 -2.40 -5.03 15.41
N ASN A 92 -2.46 -6.18 14.71
CA ASN A 92 -1.32 -6.76 14.00
C ASN A 92 -1.19 -6.30 12.54
N ALA A 93 -2.09 -5.45 12.05
CA ALA A 93 -2.07 -4.97 10.67
C ALA A 93 -0.93 -3.97 10.39
N LYS A 94 -0.40 -3.29 11.41
CA LYS A 94 0.66 -2.28 11.24
C LYS A 94 1.94 -2.80 10.58
N ASN A 95 2.19 -4.11 10.66
CA ASN A 95 3.31 -4.77 10.00
C ASN A 95 2.89 -5.33 8.63
N ALA A 96 2.42 -4.44 7.75
CA ALA A 96 2.09 -4.76 6.38
C ALA A 96 3.33 -5.32 5.64
N PRO A 97 3.20 -6.44 4.92
CA PRO A 97 4.29 -6.97 4.11
C PRO A 97 4.63 -6.01 2.97
N ARG A 98 5.90 -5.99 2.54
CA ARG A 98 6.34 -5.19 1.39
C ARG A 98 5.48 -5.48 0.16
N GLY A 99 4.99 -4.41 -0.47
CA GLY A 99 4.17 -4.46 -1.67
C GLY A 99 2.68 -4.68 -1.43
N ALA A 100 2.24 -4.89 -0.19
CA ALA A 100 0.81 -4.83 0.13
C ALA A 100 0.31 -3.37 0.05
N LEU A 101 -0.98 -3.20 -0.20
CA LEU A 101 -1.63 -1.89 -0.15
C LEU A 101 -2.13 -1.64 1.27
N GLN A 102 -1.77 -0.49 1.83
CA GLN A 102 -2.20 -0.04 3.16
C GLN A 102 -3.29 1.00 3.00
N PHE A 103 -4.35 0.91 3.79
CA PHE A 103 -5.55 1.72 3.61
C PHE A 103 -5.89 2.50 4.87
N TRP A 104 -6.40 3.71 4.66
CA TRP A 104 -6.94 4.61 5.67
C TRP A 104 -8.31 5.12 5.24
N SER A 105 -9.18 5.40 6.22
CA SER A 105 -10.48 6.06 6.03
C SER A 105 -10.50 7.46 6.64
N GLY A 106 -11.45 8.28 6.21
CA GLY A 106 -11.65 9.65 6.69
C GLY A 106 -11.15 10.68 5.67
N GLY A 107 -10.70 11.82 6.19
CA GLY A 107 -10.30 12.98 5.38
C GLY A 107 -11.50 13.84 5.02
N SER A 108 -11.25 15.08 4.60
CA SER A 108 -12.30 16.09 4.36
C SER A 108 -13.34 15.65 3.33
N GLN A 109 -12.94 14.86 2.34
CA GLN A 109 -13.82 14.32 1.29
C GLN A 109 -14.24 12.86 1.52
N GLY A 110 -13.85 12.24 2.63
CA GLY A 110 -14.17 10.85 2.94
C GLY A 110 -13.49 9.78 2.06
N TYR A 111 -12.68 10.16 1.06
CA TYR A 111 -12.01 9.21 0.15
C TYR A 111 -10.91 8.36 0.80
N GLY A 112 -10.43 8.75 1.98
CA GLY A 112 -9.33 8.09 2.67
C GLY A 112 -7.98 8.25 1.97
N HIS A 113 -7.06 7.33 2.25
CA HIS A 113 -5.73 7.29 1.63
C HIS A 113 -5.27 5.85 1.43
N VAL A 114 -4.45 5.61 0.40
CA VAL A 114 -3.84 4.30 0.15
C VAL A 114 -2.37 4.45 -0.24
N THR A 115 -1.53 3.54 0.23
CA THR A 115 -0.08 3.55 -0.01
C THR A 115 0.45 2.14 -0.30
N VAL A 116 1.63 2.04 -0.91
CA VAL A 116 2.37 0.78 -1.04
C VAL A 116 3.25 0.57 0.18
N ALA A 117 3.10 -0.57 0.87
CA ALA A 117 3.96 -0.93 1.98
C ALA A 117 5.41 -1.14 1.54
N ASN A 118 6.35 -0.44 2.19
CA ASN A 118 7.78 -0.74 2.06
C ASN A 118 8.19 -1.94 2.95
N GLY A 119 7.30 -2.35 3.85
CA GLY A 119 7.56 -3.20 5.00
C GLY A 119 8.23 -2.44 6.14
N ARG A 120 8.27 -3.05 7.33
CA ARG A 120 8.88 -2.47 8.56
C ARG A 120 8.19 -1.17 9.01
N GLY A 121 6.87 -1.13 8.95
CA GLY A 121 6.07 0.02 9.40
C GLY A 121 6.27 1.30 8.57
N LYS A 122 6.70 1.18 7.31
CA LYS A 122 6.89 2.29 6.38
C LYS A 122 6.06 2.11 5.12
N SER A 123 5.63 3.23 4.57
CA SER A 123 4.67 3.32 3.47
C SER A 123 5.20 4.28 2.40
N TRP A 124 5.12 3.90 1.13
CA TRP A 124 5.33 4.76 -0.02
C TRP A 124 3.99 5.27 -0.55
N GLY A 125 3.82 6.58 -0.67
CA GLY A 125 2.59 7.19 -1.15
C GLY A 125 2.83 8.54 -1.79
N VAL A 126 1.75 9.27 -2.00
CA VAL A 126 1.75 10.66 -2.49
C VAL A 126 1.43 11.62 -1.35
N ASP A 127 1.77 12.89 -1.55
CA ASP A 127 1.41 14.02 -0.69
C ASP A 127 2.05 14.04 0.71
N LEU A 128 2.85 13.02 1.04
CA LEU A 128 3.74 12.98 2.20
C LEU A 128 5.13 12.46 1.81
N PRO A 129 6.22 13.07 2.30
CA PRO A 129 6.25 14.21 3.22
C PRO A 129 6.02 15.58 2.54
N ALA A 130 5.86 15.61 1.21
CA ALA A 130 5.64 16.82 0.44
C ALA A 130 4.44 16.64 -0.51
N SER A 131 3.58 17.67 -0.56
CA SER A 131 2.41 17.72 -1.43
C SER A 131 2.78 17.53 -2.91
N GLY A 132 1.99 16.73 -3.63
CA GLY A 132 2.15 16.47 -5.06
C GLY A 132 3.38 15.65 -5.45
N LYS A 133 4.04 14.99 -4.49
CA LYS A 133 5.24 14.18 -4.74
C LYS A 133 5.11 12.79 -4.12
N ILE A 134 5.83 11.83 -4.72
CA ILE A 134 6.02 10.51 -4.12
C ILE A 134 7.00 10.61 -2.96
N GLY A 135 6.67 9.99 -1.84
CA GLY A 135 7.51 9.98 -0.65
C GLY A 135 7.27 8.77 0.23
N MET A 136 8.18 8.57 1.20
CA MET A 136 8.09 7.50 2.17
C MET A 136 8.01 8.06 3.57
N VAL A 137 7.02 7.57 4.33
CA VAL A 137 6.82 7.91 5.73
C VAL A 137 6.57 6.65 6.56
N PRO A 138 6.79 6.68 7.89
CA PRO A 138 6.16 5.75 8.82
C PRO A 138 4.64 5.65 8.57
N THR A 139 4.09 4.44 8.66
CA THR A 139 2.64 4.18 8.48
C THR A 139 1.78 5.04 9.41
N ASP A 140 2.21 5.20 10.66
CA ASP A 140 1.45 5.97 11.66
C ASP A 140 1.47 7.48 11.38
N GLU A 141 2.42 7.98 10.57
CA GLU A 141 2.54 9.41 10.22
C GLU A 141 1.38 9.90 9.35
N VAL A 142 0.83 9.03 8.49
CA VAL A 142 -0.34 9.34 7.66
C VAL A 142 -1.56 9.67 8.53
N ALA A 143 -1.80 8.83 9.54
CA ALA A 143 -2.89 9.03 10.50
C ALA A 143 -2.64 10.28 11.36
N ALA A 144 -1.41 10.46 11.84
CA ALA A 144 -1.05 11.57 12.71
C ALA A 144 -1.15 12.94 12.00
N ARG A 145 -0.73 13.04 10.74
CA ARG A 145 -0.73 14.32 10.01
C ARG A 145 -2.10 14.74 9.49
N TRP A 146 -2.96 13.79 9.17
CA TRP A 146 -4.22 14.07 8.48
C TRP A 146 -5.47 13.65 9.25
N GLY A 147 -5.32 13.16 10.48
CA GLY A 147 -6.43 12.67 11.29
C GLY A 147 -7.14 11.44 10.69
N LEU A 148 -6.47 10.70 9.81
CA LEU A 148 -7.05 9.53 9.15
C LEU A 148 -7.03 8.29 10.04
N ARG A 149 -8.04 7.43 9.91
CA ARG A 149 -8.09 6.15 10.62
C ARG A 149 -7.48 5.04 9.78
N TYR A 150 -6.40 4.43 10.28
CA TYR A 150 -5.79 3.26 9.64
C TYR A 150 -6.73 2.05 9.69
N LEU A 151 -6.99 1.46 8.52
CA LEU A 151 -7.90 0.31 8.36
C LEU A 151 -7.13 -1.03 8.37
N GLY A 152 -5.96 -1.05 7.74
CA GLY A 152 -5.12 -2.24 7.63
C GLY A 152 -4.44 -2.34 6.27
N TRP A 153 -4.26 -3.57 5.78
CA TRP A 153 -3.69 -3.82 4.47
C TRP A 153 -4.38 -4.96 3.73
N ILE A 154 -4.23 -4.95 2.41
CA ILE A 154 -4.70 -5.99 1.49
C ILE A 154 -3.55 -6.28 0.51
N TRP A 155 -3.41 -7.52 0.07
CA TRP A 155 -2.54 -7.79 -1.07
C TRP A 155 -3.10 -7.13 -2.32
N ALA A 156 -2.25 -6.54 -3.16
CA ALA A 156 -2.72 -5.81 -4.34
C ALA A 156 -3.64 -6.69 -5.21
N ASP A 157 -3.23 -7.92 -5.49
CA ASP A 157 -3.97 -8.94 -6.26
C ASP A 157 -5.25 -9.48 -5.60
N GLU A 158 -5.57 -9.04 -4.38
CA GLU A 158 -6.78 -9.45 -3.65
C GLU A 158 -7.75 -8.29 -3.41
N VAL A 159 -7.41 -7.07 -3.87
CA VAL A 159 -8.36 -5.95 -3.81
C VAL A 159 -9.51 -6.20 -4.79
N ALA A 160 -10.73 -5.88 -4.39
CA ALA A 160 -11.89 -5.97 -5.28
C ALA A 160 -11.69 -5.13 -6.53
N ASP A 161 -12.07 -5.70 -7.67
CA ASP A 161 -11.96 -5.07 -8.99
C ASP A 161 -10.53 -4.60 -9.29
N TRP A 162 -9.51 -5.24 -8.69
CA TRP A 162 -8.12 -4.83 -8.83
C TRP A 162 -7.74 -4.85 -10.27
#